data_AF-A0AAE6BBI9-F1
#
_entry.id   AF-A0AAE6BBI9-F1
#
_cell.length_a   1.000
_cell.length_b   1.000
_cell.length_c   1.000
_cell.angle_alpha   90.00
_cell.angle_beta   90.00
_cell.angle_gamma   90.00
#
_symmetry.space_group_name_H-M   'P 1'
#
loop_
_entity.id
_entity.type
_entity.pdbx_description
1 polymer ?
#
loop_
_entity_poly.entity_id
_entity_poly.type
_entity_poly.pdbx_seq_one_letter_code
_entity_poly.pdbx_strand_id
1 'polypeptide(L)'
;MPQFETHRLVKHSPDRMYDLVADVEKYPQFLPLCEGLTVRSRKERDGKVLLVADMTVGYKAIRETFTTQVLLNPAERAIDVKYIDGPFKYLDNRWRFEAAENGGAAIHFFIDYEFKNRLLGAVMGSMFDRAFRMFAEAFETRADKIYTDPA
;
A
#
# COMPACT_ATOMS: atom_id res chain seq x y z
N MET A 1 2.96 7.78 -18.55
CA MET A 1 3.12 7.63 -17.09
C MET A 1 2.52 6.29 -16.72
N PRO A 2 3.21 5.45 -15.93
CA PRO A 2 2.69 4.15 -15.53
C PRO A 2 1.56 4.32 -14.51
N GLN A 3 0.38 3.85 -14.88
CA GLN A 3 -0.78 3.71 -14.01
C GLN A 3 -1.08 2.23 -13.88
N PHE A 4 -1.34 1.77 -12.66
CA PHE A 4 -1.72 0.41 -12.39
C PHE A 4 -2.98 0.39 -11.53
N GLU A 5 -3.97 -0.36 -11.97
CA GLU A 5 -5.21 -0.60 -11.24
C GLU A 5 -5.46 -2.10 -11.19
N THR A 6 -5.81 -2.61 -10.02
CA THR A 6 -6.21 -4.01 -9.86
C THR A 6 -7.36 -4.12 -8.87
N HIS A 7 -8.31 -4.99 -9.20
CA HIS A 7 -9.40 -5.37 -8.33
C HIS A 7 -9.20 -6.82 -7.95
N ARG A 8 -9.14 -7.11 -6.64
CA ARG A 8 -8.88 -8.44 -6.10
C ARG A 8 -9.99 -8.83 -5.16
N LEU A 9 -10.63 -9.97 -5.42
CA LEU A 9 -11.57 -10.60 -4.49
C LEU A 9 -10.79 -11.45 -3.50
N VAL A 10 -11.04 -11.26 -2.20
CA VAL A 10 -10.42 -12.03 -1.12
C VAL A 10 -11.49 -12.57 -0.17
N LYS A 11 -11.16 -13.62 0.58
CA LYS A 11 -12.09 -14.30 1.50
C LYS A 11 -12.31 -13.53 2.82
N HIS A 12 -11.41 -12.61 3.16
CA HIS A 12 -11.46 -11.84 4.40
C HIS A 12 -12.43 -10.65 4.31
N SER A 13 -12.99 -10.22 5.43
CA SER A 13 -13.92 -9.09 5.47
C SER A 13 -13.23 -7.77 5.07
N PRO A 14 -13.97 -6.80 4.54
CA PRO A 14 -13.38 -5.55 4.08
C PRO A 14 -12.75 -4.75 5.23
N ASP A 15 -13.30 -4.83 6.45
CA ASP A 15 -12.71 -4.21 7.64
C ASP A 15 -11.35 -4.84 8.00
N ARG A 16 -11.25 -6.18 7.97
CA ARG A 16 -9.99 -6.89 8.24
C ARG A 16 -8.89 -6.54 7.23
N MET A 17 -9.27 -6.43 5.96
CA MET A 17 -8.33 -6.02 4.91
C MET A 17 -7.93 -4.55 5.03
N TYR A 18 -8.88 -3.68 5.36
CA TYR A 18 -8.60 -2.28 5.66
C TYR A 18 -7.60 -2.17 6.82
N ASP A 19 -7.83 -2.85 7.94
CA ASP A 19 -6.95 -2.79 9.11
C ASP A 19 -5.54 -3.30 8.79
N LEU A 20 -5.44 -4.35 7.98
CA LEU A 20 -4.16 -4.90 7.55
C LEU A 20 -3.36 -3.90 6.69
N VAL A 21 -4.01 -3.18 5.78
CA VAL A 21 -3.37 -2.18 4.92
C VAL A 21 -3.17 -0.85 5.69
N ALA A 22 -4.00 -0.53 6.66
CA ALA A 22 -3.84 0.65 7.51
C ALA A 22 -2.62 0.53 8.44
N ASP A 23 -2.22 -0.70 8.80
CA ASP A 23 -1.05 -1.00 9.63
C ASP A 23 0.27 -0.97 8.84
N VAL A 24 0.57 0.20 8.30
CA VAL A 24 1.72 0.45 7.42
C VAL A 24 3.06 0.06 8.07
N GLU A 25 3.20 0.19 9.39
CA GLU A 25 4.46 -0.10 10.11
C GLU A 25 4.85 -1.58 10.04
N LYS A 26 3.88 -2.47 9.77
CA LYS A 26 4.14 -3.91 9.62
C LYS A 26 4.55 -4.32 8.20
N TYR A 27 4.51 -3.41 7.23
CA TYR A 27 4.82 -3.72 5.83
C TYR A 27 6.19 -4.37 5.62
N PRO A 28 7.29 -3.94 6.28
CA PRO A 28 8.61 -4.57 6.11
C PRO A 28 8.65 -6.04 6.53
N GLN A 29 7.67 -6.52 7.29
CA GLN A 29 7.61 -7.91 7.75
C GLN A 29 7.14 -8.88 6.67
N PHE A 30 6.44 -8.40 5.63
CA PHE A 30 5.80 -9.28 4.64
C PHE A 30 5.73 -8.73 3.22
N LEU A 31 5.82 -7.42 3.01
CA LEU A 31 5.83 -6.86 1.66
C LEU A 31 7.20 -7.03 1.01
N PRO A 32 7.26 -7.56 -0.22
CA PRO A 32 8.51 -7.68 -0.96
C PRO A 32 9.06 -6.28 -1.25
N LEU A 33 10.39 -6.15 -1.28
CA LEU A 33 11.11 -4.89 -1.55
C LEU A 33 10.93 -3.80 -0.48
N CYS A 34 9.96 -3.89 0.43
CA CYS A 34 9.82 -2.98 1.56
C CYS A 34 10.88 -3.33 2.62
N GLU A 35 11.93 -2.53 2.70
CA GLU A 35 13.00 -2.73 3.67
C GLU A 35 12.73 -2.03 5.01
N GLY A 36 11.89 -0.99 4.98
CA GLY A 36 11.57 -0.20 6.17
C GLY A 36 10.37 0.68 5.95
N LEU A 37 9.61 0.89 7.02
CA LEU A 37 8.54 1.86 7.06
C LEU A 37 8.49 2.50 8.45
N THR A 38 8.57 3.83 8.49
CA THR A 38 8.59 4.61 9.74
C THR A 38 7.52 5.68 9.70
N VAL A 39 6.60 5.69 10.65
CA VAL A 39 5.61 6.77 10.81
C VAL A 39 6.28 7.94 11.53
N ARG A 40 6.44 9.08 10.83
CA ARG A 40 7.01 10.32 11.37
C ARG A 40 6.02 11.08 12.25
N SER A 41 4.74 11.04 11.89
CA SER A 41 3.69 11.69 12.66
C SER A 41 2.34 11.03 12.43
N ARG A 42 1.48 11.11 13.44
CA ARG A 42 0.10 10.64 13.41
C ARG A 42 -0.80 11.74 13.98
N LYS A 43 -1.85 12.10 13.24
CA LYS A 43 -2.88 13.05 13.67
C LYS A 43 -4.24 12.43 13.44
N GLU A 44 -5.14 12.59 14.39
CA GLU A 44 -6.51 12.08 14.29
C GLU A 44 -7.49 13.24 14.36
N ARG A 45 -8.50 13.23 13.48
CA ARG A 45 -9.56 14.23 13.43
C ARG A 45 -10.78 13.68 12.71
N ASP A 46 -11.97 13.92 13.27
CA ASP A 46 -13.26 13.56 12.65
C ASP A 46 -13.33 12.07 12.23
N GLY A 47 -12.76 11.18 13.06
CA GLY A 47 -12.71 9.74 12.81
C GLY A 47 -11.74 9.30 11.70
N LYS A 48 -10.93 10.22 11.18
CA LYS A 48 -9.88 9.94 10.18
C LYS A 48 -8.50 10.10 10.79
N VAL A 49 -7.55 9.31 10.31
CA VAL A 49 -6.16 9.37 10.77
C VAL A 49 -5.26 9.80 9.61
N LEU A 50 -4.50 10.87 9.81
CA LEU A 50 -3.48 11.33 8.88
C LEU A 50 -2.10 10.93 9.40
N LEU A 51 -1.40 10.11 8.62
CA LEU A 51 -0.01 9.74 8.87
C LEU A 51 0.90 10.49 7.91
N VAL A 52 2.11 10.79 8.38
CA VAL A 52 3.25 11.05 7.51
C VAL A 52 4.22 9.91 7.74
N ALA A 53 4.59 9.19 6.69
CA ALA A 53 5.43 8.00 6.80
C ALA A 53 6.52 8.00 5.74
N ASP A 54 7.68 7.45 6.12
CA ASP A 54 8.75 7.12 5.19
C ASP A 54 8.67 5.64 4.86
N MET A 55 8.72 5.32 3.56
CA MET A 55 8.92 3.95 3.11
C MET A 55 10.26 3.84 2.37
N THR A 56 11.09 2.90 2.81
CA THR A 56 12.33 2.52 2.14
C THR A 56 12.09 1.29 1.30
N VAL A 57 12.35 1.41 0.00
CA VAL A 57 12.26 0.31 -0.96
C VAL A 57 13.65 -0.05 -1.44
N GLY A 58 13.99 -1.33 -1.35
CA GLY A 58 15.28 -1.88 -1.77
C GLY A 58 15.13 -2.91 -2.88
N TYR A 59 15.99 -2.79 -3.91
CA TYR A 59 16.14 -3.79 -4.95
C TYR A 59 17.57 -3.83 -5.49
N LYS A 60 18.24 -4.98 -5.31
CA LYS A 60 19.66 -5.17 -5.65
C LYS A 60 20.53 -4.08 -5.02
N ALA A 61 21.18 -3.25 -5.84
CA ALA A 61 22.04 -2.16 -5.39
C ALA A 61 21.29 -0.82 -5.22
N ILE A 62 20.00 -0.77 -5.57
CA ILE A 62 19.19 0.45 -5.46
C ILE A 62 18.43 0.42 -4.15
N ARG A 63 18.56 1.50 -3.39
CA ARG A 63 17.81 1.71 -2.15
C ARG A 63 17.30 3.13 -2.14
N GLU A 64 15.99 3.28 -2.16
CA GLU A 64 15.33 4.57 -2.25
C GLU A 64 14.37 4.73 -1.09
N THR A 65 14.32 5.93 -0.50
CA THR A 65 13.35 6.26 0.55
C THR A 65 12.48 7.40 0.07
N PHE A 66 11.19 7.30 0.33
CA PHE A 66 10.24 8.35 0.00
C PHE A 66 9.24 8.56 1.12
N THR A 67 8.83 9.80 1.28
CA THR A 67 7.88 10.24 2.29
C THR A 67 6.50 10.40 1.65
N THR A 68 5.49 9.83 2.29
CA THR A 68 4.08 9.98 1.89
C THR A 68 3.23 10.49 3.04
N GLN A 69 2.13 11.15 2.68
CA GLN A 69 1.00 11.43 3.53
C GLN A 69 -0.05 10.34 3.32
N VAL A 70 -0.43 9.62 4.36
CA VAL A 70 -1.43 8.55 4.31
C VAL A 70 -2.67 8.98 5.09
N LEU A 71 -3.79 9.17 4.40
CA LEU A 71 -5.09 9.43 5.00
C LEU A 71 -5.86 8.12 5.13
N LEU A 72 -6.12 7.71 6.35
CA LEU A 72 -6.90 6.54 6.73
C LEU A 72 -8.33 6.99 7.07
N ASN A 73 -9.32 6.44 6.37
CA ASN A 73 -10.74 6.71 6.58
C ASN A 73 -11.48 5.39 6.86
N PRO A 74 -11.60 4.97 8.14
CA PRO A 74 -12.24 3.72 8.52
C PRO A 74 -13.71 3.64 8.11
N ALA A 75 -14.45 4.75 8.23
CA ALA A 75 -15.88 4.80 7.94
C ALA A 75 -16.20 4.47 6.47
N GLU A 76 -15.33 4.89 5.56
CA GLU A 76 -15.45 4.59 4.12
C GLU A 76 -14.60 3.38 3.69
N ARG A 77 -13.84 2.77 4.62
CA ARG A 77 -12.79 1.79 4.32
C ARG A 77 -11.94 2.25 3.13
N ALA A 78 -11.36 3.43 3.27
CA ALA A 78 -10.58 4.08 2.24
C ALA A 78 -9.22 4.52 2.78
N ILE A 79 -8.18 4.30 1.98
CA ILE A 79 -6.83 4.79 2.25
C ILE A 79 -6.37 5.61 1.04
N ASP A 80 -5.98 6.85 1.27
CA ASP A 80 -5.45 7.74 0.24
C ASP A 80 -4.03 8.16 0.60
N VAL A 81 -3.11 7.92 -0.33
CA VAL A 81 -1.68 8.14 -0.15
C VAL A 81 -1.21 9.17 -1.15
N LYS A 82 -0.61 10.24 -0.64
CA LYS A 82 -0.04 11.32 -1.46
C LYS A 82 1.45 11.43 -1.21
N TYR A 83 2.20 11.63 -2.29
CA TYR A 83 3.63 11.92 -2.23
C TYR A 83 3.95 13.25 -1.52
N ILE A 84 5.03 13.25 -0.73
CA ILE A 84 5.61 14.46 -0.14
C ILE A 84 7.04 14.68 -0.68
N ASP A 85 7.93 13.70 -0.54
CA ASP A 85 9.35 13.84 -0.89
C ASP A 85 10.03 12.50 -1.22
N GLY A 86 11.19 12.53 -1.92
CA GLY A 86 11.90 11.36 -2.44
C GLY A 86 12.20 11.38 -3.95
N PRO A 87 12.32 10.19 -4.61
CA PRO A 87 12.78 10.04 -5.99
C PRO A 87 11.66 10.19 -7.02
N PHE A 88 10.40 10.27 -6.56
CA PHE A 88 9.23 10.45 -7.42
C PHE A 88 9.01 11.92 -7.74
N LYS A 89 8.57 12.21 -8.96
CA LYS A 89 8.00 13.50 -9.32
C LYS A 89 6.58 13.61 -8.77
N TYR A 90 5.83 12.51 -8.81
CA TYR A 90 4.58 12.34 -8.09
C TYR A 90 4.31 10.86 -7.81
N LEU A 91 3.48 10.60 -6.81
CA LEU A 91 2.89 9.30 -6.49
C LEU A 91 1.51 9.56 -5.87
N ASP A 92 0.49 8.93 -6.45
CA ASP A 92 -0.88 8.87 -5.94
C ASP A 92 -1.24 7.38 -5.79
N ASN A 93 -1.62 6.97 -4.59
CA ASN A 93 -2.04 5.61 -4.33
C ASN A 93 -3.34 5.60 -3.53
N ARG A 94 -4.29 4.78 -3.96
CA ARG A 94 -5.61 4.71 -3.36
C ARG A 94 -6.01 3.26 -3.16
N TRP A 95 -6.58 3.00 -1.99
CA TRP A 95 -7.17 1.72 -1.65
C TRP A 95 -8.62 1.92 -1.27
N ARG A 96 -9.49 1.04 -1.75
CA ARG A 96 -10.89 0.93 -1.32
C ARG A 96 -11.20 -0.53 -1.01
N PHE A 97 -11.96 -0.75 0.06
CA PHE A 97 -12.34 -2.09 0.50
C PHE A 97 -13.87 -2.17 0.55
N GLU A 98 -14.42 -2.97 -0.34
CA GLU A 98 -15.86 -3.13 -0.52
C GLU A 98 -16.29 -4.54 -0.15
N ALA A 99 -17.52 -4.71 0.33
CA ALA A 99 -18.06 -6.04 0.59
C ALA A 99 -18.34 -6.74 -0.75
N ALA A 100 -17.92 -7.99 -0.89
CA ALA A 100 -18.23 -8.79 -2.07
C ALA A 100 -19.58 -9.51 -1.92
N GLU A 101 -20.33 -9.66 -3.02
CA GLU A 101 -21.68 -10.25 -3.01
C GLU A 101 -21.74 -11.66 -2.40
N ASN A 102 -20.70 -12.47 -2.59
CA ASN A 102 -20.60 -13.85 -2.11
C ASN A 102 -19.89 -13.98 -0.75
N GLY A 103 -19.74 -12.88 -0.01
CA GLY A 103 -18.92 -12.80 1.19
C GLY A 103 -17.44 -12.49 0.90
N GLY A 104 -16.72 -12.02 1.92
CA GLY A 104 -15.36 -11.51 1.78
C GLY A 104 -15.30 -10.05 1.31
N ALA A 105 -14.23 -9.66 0.64
CA ALA A 105 -13.98 -8.28 0.24
C ALA A 105 -13.46 -8.15 -1.20
N ALA A 106 -13.91 -7.11 -1.88
CA ALA A 106 -13.30 -6.59 -3.10
C ALA A 106 -12.32 -5.47 -2.72
N ILE A 107 -11.04 -5.68 -3.05
CA ILE A 107 -9.97 -4.71 -2.81
C ILE A 107 -9.67 -4.01 -4.13
N HIS A 108 -9.90 -2.71 -4.16
CA HIS A 108 -9.52 -1.85 -5.28
C HIS A 108 -8.21 -1.16 -4.94
N PHE A 109 -7.16 -1.53 -5.65
CA PHE A 109 -5.86 -0.90 -5.55
C PHE A 109 -5.59 -0.08 -6.81
N PHE A 110 -5.26 1.18 -6.61
CA PHE A 110 -4.88 2.11 -7.66
C PHE A 110 -3.55 2.76 -7.33
N ILE A 111 -2.64 2.84 -8.29
CA ILE A 111 -1.41 3.61 -8.16
C ILE A 111 -1.04 4.30 -9.48
N ASP A 112 -0.67 5.56 -9.38
CA ASP A 112 -0.12 6.36 -10.48
C ASP A 112 1.14 7.07 -9.98
N TYR A 113 2.24 6.95 -10.73
CA TYR A 113 3.52 7.47 -10.30
C TYR A 113 4.41 7.90 -11.47
N GLU A 114 5.33 8.83 -11.20
CA GLU A 114 6.37 9.23 -12.13
C GLU A 114 7.68 9.42 -11.37
N PHE A 115 8.78 8.89 -11.87
CA PHE A 115 10.11 9.12 -11.30
C PHE A 115 10.70 10.44 -11.82
N LYS A 116 11.50 11.11 -10.98
CA LYS A 116 12.27 12.28 -11.41
C LYS A 116 13.31 11.92 -12.49
N ASN A 117 13.90 10.73 -12.39
CA ASN A 117 14.92 10.25 -13.32
C ASN A 117 14.35 9.17 -14.26
N ARG A 118 14.41 9.40 -15.57
CA ARG A 118 13.93 8.47 -16.62
C ARG A 118 14.66 7.13 -16.62
N LEU A 119 15.95 7.12 -16.28
CA LEU A 119 16.74 5.89 -16.19
C LEU A 119 16.27 5.02 -15.02
N LEU A 120 16.06 5.65 -13.85
CA LEU A 120 15.48 4.98 -12.67
C LEU A 120 14.12 4.40 -13.03
N GLY A 121 13.26 5.18 -13.70
CA GLY A 121 11.95 4.74 -14.16
C GLY A 121 11.98 3.57 -15.16
N ALA A 122 12.98 3.50 -16.05
CA ALA A 122 13.11 2.39 -16.99
C ALA A 122 13.52 1.07 -16.30
N VAL A 123 14.47 1.13 -15.36
CA VAL A 123 14.92 -0.04 -14.59
C VAL A 123 13.82 -0.50 -13.63
N MET A 124 13.18 0.45 -12.97
CA MET A 124 12.18 0.18 -11.94
C MET A 124 10.79 -0.13 -12.52
N GLY A 125 10.41 0.37 -13.70
CA GLY A 125 9.06 0.20 -14.25
C GLY A 125 8.64 -1.27 -14.39
N SER A 126 9.46 -2.08 -15.05
CA SER A 126 9.20 -3.53 -15.18
C SER A 126 9.24 -4.28 -13.85
N MET A 127 9.97 -3.74 -12.86
CA MET A 127 10.05 -4.32 -11.53
C MET A 127 8.82 -3.98 -10.69
N PHE A 128 8.39 -2.72 -10.65
CA PHE A 128 7.24 -2.28 -9.88
C PHE A 128 5.96 -2.94 -10.38
N ASP A 129 5.78 -3.11 -11.68
CA ASP A 129 4.65 -3.88 -12.23
C ASP A 129 4.58 -5.31 -11.65
N ARG A 130 5.74 -5.95 -11.46
CA ARG A 130 5.82 -7.27 -10.83
C ARG A 130 5.67 -7.17 -9.31
N ALA A 131 6.23 -6.16 -8.67
CA ALA A 131 6.13 -5.93 -7.24
C ALA A 131 4.68 -5.68 -6.81
N PHE A 132 3.91 -4.88 -7.54
CA PHE A 132 2.49 -4.62 -7.25
C PHE A 132 1.64 -5.88 -7.36
N ARG A 133 1.92 -6.75 -8.33
CA ARG A 133 1.29 -8.08 -8.39
C ARG A 133 1.62 -8.91 -7.14
N MET A 134 2.88 -8.89 -6.70
CA MET A 134 3.30 -9.59 -5.48
C MET A 134 2.74 -8.96 -4.21
N PHE A 135 2.45 -7.65 -4.19
CA PHE A 135 1.87 -6.99 -3.02
C PHE A 135 0.48 -7.54 -2.72
N ALA A 136 -0.37 -7.68 -3.75
CA ALA A 136 -1.69 -8.27 -3.59
C ALA A 136 -1.63 -9.67 -2.95
N GLU A 137 -0.75 -10.54 -3.46
CA GLU A 137 -0.53 -11.88 -2.91
C GLU A 137 0.05 -11.86 -1.50
N ALA A 138 0.97 -10.94 -1.20
CA ALA A 138 1.57 -10.79 0.12
C ALA A 138 0.53 -10.33 1.17
N PHE A 139 -0.36 -9.41 0.83
CA PHE A 139 -1.46 -8.98 1.69
C PHE A 139 -2.45 -10.12 1.94
N GLU A 140 -2.85 -10.86 0.90
CA GLU A 140 -3.75 -12.02 1.05
C GLU A 140 -3.11 -13.09 1.95
N THR A 141 -1.85 -13.45 1.67
CA THR A 141 -1.09 -14.42 2.48
C THR A 141 -0.94 -13.96 3.93
N ARG A 142 -0.73 -12.66 4.15
CA ARG A 142 -0.64 -12.10 5.50
C ARG A 142 -1.98 -12.15 6.22
N ALA A 143 -3.07 -11.81 5.53
CA ALA A 143 -4.43 -11.89 6.05
C ALA A 143 -4.77 -13.33 6.48
N ASP A 144 -4.45 -14.32 5.64
CA ASP A 144 -4.61 -15.74 5.98
C ASP A 144 -3.85 -16.11 7.25
N LYS A 145 -2.66 -15.57 7.48
CA LYS A 145 -1.89 -15.89 8.70
C LYS A 145 -2.47 -15.24 9.97
N ILE A 146 -2.99 -14.03 9.88
CA ILE A 146 -3.42 -13.26 11.07
C ILE A 146 -4.91 -13.43 11.40
N TYR A 147 -5.73 -13.83 10.43
CA TYR A 147 -7.19 -13.91 10.59
C TYR A 147 -7.77 -15.33 10.49
N THR A 148 -6.94 -16.33 10.20
CA THR A 148 -7.36 -17.75 10.14
C THR A 148 -7.09 -18.51 11.44
N ASP A 149 -6.65 -17.83 12.51
CA ASP A 149 -6.58 -18.46 13.83
C ASP A 149 -8.00 -18.45 14.44
N PRO A 150 -8.62 -19.62 14.68
CA PRO A 150 -9.88 -19.68 15.39
C PRO A 150 -9.63 -19.25 16.85
N ALA A 151 -10.36 -18.24 17.31
CA ALA A 151 -10.65 -18.13 18.73
C ALA A 151 -11.42 -19.37 19.21
#